data_AF-A0A1N7L8U4-F1
#
_entry.id   AF-A0A1N7L8U4-F1
#
_cell.length_a   1.000
_cell.length_b   1.000
_cell.length_c   1.000
_cell.angle_alpha   90.00
_cell.angle_beta   90.00
_cell.angle_gamma   90.00
#
_symmetry.space_group_name_H-M   'P 1'
#
loop_
_entity.id
_entity.type
_entity.pdbx_description
1 polymer ?
#
loop_
_entity_poly.entity_id
_entity_poly.type
_entity_poly.pdbx_seq_one_letter_code
_entity_poly.pdbx_strand_id
1 'polypeptide(L)'
;MNRKNVLLIALSVTGVLAHAQTSLGKVGINTSSPNATLDITASPNDNNTADGLLAPRLTGNELKAKDSLYGTNQTGTLVYATAAVTTSSPKTANITAAGYYYFDGSVWQKVNTGAGNFWGLTGNSGTTGGSNFLGTTDAQNLVFKVNNIESGYIQHSVSSTGSFDYKTSFGYNTLSAVTTGDHNTAFGHGSGAVITTGSDNTLIGSESGKAITGDDTSTPSIKEAARNTAVGSRTLFSATTGYDNTAIGAYALASNTTGVRNLAVGSNALVDNTTGDNNVAVGDTSLNANTTGSQNTALGQRALASMTSGTGNTGIGAATVISNGLTNATAVGFQANATQSNSLILGNNADVGIGTSTPSNKLHVSASANPVRFEGLQTTAVTTGEELLLVNSSGVVKKVTLGSGLGISGGALIANPKSGVTALNSSASDQVVTQAAGFTQLTLNAEQADAISNFDPTTGIFTASYTGAHLITLPYRVTSGGNSISFELFNSTDSTSQGTITITNASNTNSNTYSTVVNLITGKNYFIRVRANTAASVTIDRANTYFSMIQL
;
A
#
# COMPACT_ATOMS: atom_id res chain seq x y z
N MET A 1 -76.61 100.69 -9.40
CA MET A 1 -77.19 101.21 -10.66
C MET A 1 -76.04 101.49 -11.63
N ASN A 2 -75.95 100.70 -12.72
CA ASN A 2 -75.32 100.98 -14.02
C ASN A 2 -73.82 101.33 -14.26
N ARG A 3 -73.24 100.50 -15.17
CA ARG A 3 -72.33 100.78 -16.33
C ARG A 3 -70.82 100.91 -16.06
N LYS A 4 -70.00 99.94 -16.49
CA LYS A 4 -69.49 99.60 -17.86
C LYS A 4 -68.29 100.46 -18.32
N ASN A 5 -67.14 99.78 -18.35
CA ASN A 5 -66.09 99.71 -19.39
C ASN A 5 -65.15 100.91 -19.70
N VAL A 6 -63.92 100.49 -20.05
CA VAL A 6 -62.85 101.11 -20.87
C VAL A 6 -61.74 101.81 -20.06
N LEU A 7 -60.65 101.11 -19.70
CA LEU A 7 -59.42 100.82 -20.47
C LEU A 7 -58.50 102.05 -20.60
N LEU A 8 -57.32 102.05 -19.95
CA LEU A 8 -55.99 102.03 -20.61
C LEU A 8 -54.82 102.13 -19.59
N ILE A 9 -54.15 100.99 -19.40
CA ILE A 9 -52.68 100.77 -19.39
C ILE A 9 -51.78 101.98 -19.13
N ALA A 10 -51.09 101.98 -17.98
CA ALA A 10 -49.62 101.97 -17.88
C ALA A 10 -49.19 102.31 -16.44
N LEU A 11 -48.85 101.30 -15.63
CA LEU A 11 -47.79 101.38 -14.61
C LEU A 11 -47.56 100.00 -13.98
N SER A 12 -46.33 99.80 -13.49
CA SER A 12 -45.80 98.68 -12.70
C SER A 12 -45.33 97.42 -13.46
N VAL A 13 -44.15 97.52 -14.06
CA VAL A 13 -43.16 96.44 -13.99
C VAL A 13 -41.87 97.02 -13.39
N THR A 14 -41.84 97.06 -12.06
CA THR A 14 -40.60 97.09 -11.27
C THR A 14 -40.68 95.86 -10.38
N GLY A 15 -39.94 94.83 -10.76
CA GLY A 15 -39.88 93.58 -10.02
C GLY A 15 -38.87 92.63 -10.64
N VAL A 16 -37.66 92.64 -10.09
CA VAL A 16 -36.58 91.66 -10.29
C VAL A 16 -35.77 91.81 -11.59
N LEU A 17 -34.85 92.78 -11.62
CA LEU A 17 -33.61 92.65 -12.40
C LEU A 17 -32.70 91.63 -11.69
N ALA A 18 -32.86 90.35 -12.05
CA ALA A 18 -31.72 89.44 -12.00
C ALA A 18 -30.74 89.90 -13.10
N HIS A 19 -29.50 90.17 -12.72
CA HIS A 19 -28.43 90.55 -13.65
C HIS A 19 -28.05 89.33 -14.51
N ALA A 20 -28.83 89.04 -15.54
CA ALA A 20 -28.46 88.11 -16.59
C ALA A 20 -27.53 88.86 -17.56
N GLN A 21 -26.22 88.77 -17.33
CA GLN A 21 -25.28 89.09 -18.40
C GLN A 21 -25.53 88.12 -19.55
N THR A 22 -25.67 88.69 -20.75
CA THR A 22 -25.93 87.99 -22.01
C THR A 22 -24.79 87.03 -22.36
N SER A 23 -24.85 85.82 -21.82
CA SER A 23 -24.12 84.64 -22.30
C SER A 23 -25.13 83.77 -23.03
N LEU A 24 -25.02 83.73 -24.36
CA LEU A 24 -25.97 83.07 -25.24
C LEU A 24 -26.15 81.59 -24.83
N GLY A 25 -27.29 81.29 -24.21
CA GLY A 25 -27.79 79.93 -23.98
C GLY A 25 -27.46 79.25 -22.65
N LYS A 26 -26.89 79.93 -21.64
CA LYS A 26 -26.58 79.30 -20.34
C LYS A 26 -27.27 79.98 -19.17
N VAL A 27 -27.82 79.18 -18.24
CA VAL A 27 -28.40 79.62 -16.96
C VAL A 27 -27.47 79.20 -15.83
N GLY A 28 -26.96 80.17 -15.08
CA GLY A 28 -26.22 79.93 -13.84
C GLY A 28 -27.10 80.19 -12.62
N ILE A 29 -27.12 79.27 -11.66
CA ILE A 29 -27.67 79.47 -10.32
C ILE A 29 -26.48 79.50 -9.37
N ASN A 30 -26.33 80.62 -8.65
CA ASN A 30 -25.23 80.86 -7.71
C ASN A 30 -23.82 80.85 -8.36
N THR A 31 -23.73 81.08 -9.68
CA THR A 31 -22.49 81.31 -10.43
C THR A 31 -22.71 82.31 -11.56
N SER A 32 -21.77 83.24 -11.76
CA SER A 32 -21.80 84.23 -12.86
C SER A 32 -21.10 83.74 -14.12
N SER A 33 -20.52 82.53 -14.11
CA SER A 33 -19.79 81.96 -15.25
C SER A 33 -20.17 80.49 -15.43
N PRO A 34 -21.41 80.21 -15.88
CA PRO A 34 -21.92 78.85 -16.00
C PRO A 34 -21.16 78.03 -17.05
N ASN A 35 -20.75 76.82 -16.67
CA ASN A 35 -20.03 75.89 -17.54
C ASN A 35 -20.97 75.04 -18.41
N ALA A 36 -22.22 74.81 -17.98
CA ALA A 36 -23.25 74.07 -18.70
C ALA A 36 -24.47 74.95 -19.05
N THR A 37 -25.40 74.42 -19.88
CA THR A 37 -26.68 75.09 -20.21
C THR A 37 -27.51 75.42 -18.96
N LEU A 38 -27.42 74.57 -17.93
CA LEU A 38 -27.82 74.86 -16.56
C LEU A 38 -26.66 74.46 -15.63
N ASP A 39 -26.06 75.43 -14.94
CA ASP A 39 -24.99 75.22 -13.97
C ASP A 39 -25.48 75.69 -12.59
N ILE A 40 -25.51 74.78 -11.61
CA ILE A 40 -25.94 75.04 -10.24
C ILE A 40 -24.73 74.85 -9.34
N THR A 41 -24.18 75.95 -8.82
CA THR A 41 -23.02 75.92 -7.92
C THR A 41 -23.48 75.97 -6.46
N ALA A 42 -22.97 75.06 -5.62
CA ALA A 42 -23.30 74.99 -4.20
C ALA A 42 -22.79 76.22 -3.41
N SER A 43 -23.46 76.56 -2.30
CA SER A 43 -23.05 77.57 -1.32
C SER A 43 -22.75 76.91 0.04
N PRO A 44 -21.64 76.13 0.15
CA PRO A 44 -21.43 75.19 1.27
C PRO A 44 -21.25 75.83 2.65
N ASN A 45 -21.15 77.17 2.73
CA ASN A 45 -21.01 77.90 3.99
C ASN A 45 -22.32 78.59 4.44
N ASP A 46 -23.39 78.53 3.64
CA ASP A 46 -24.71 79.01 4.05
C ASP A 46 -25.52 77.88 4.70
N ASN A 47 -25.46 77.79 6.03
CA ASN A 47 -26.17 76.77 6.80
C ASN A 47 -27.70 77.00 6.87
N ASN A 48 -28.26 78.05 6.24
CA ASN A 48 -29.69 78.32 6.23
C ASN A 48 -30.39 77.85 4.95
N THR A 49 -29.62 77.46 3.93
CA THR A 49 -30.15 77.10 2.61
C THR A 49 -29.57 75.75 2.19
N ALA A 50 -30.43 74.80 1.81
CA ALA A 50 -29.98 73.52 1.26
C ALA A 50 -29.57 73.68 -0.22
N ASP A 51 -28.36 73.24 -0.56
CA ASP A 51 -27.89 73.17 -1.94
C ASP A 51 -28.49 71.96 -2.68
N GLY A 52 -28.85 72.16 -3.95
CA GLY A 52 -29.23 71.06 -4.84
C GLY A 52 -30.31 71.41 -5.86
N LEU A 53 -30.76 70.39 -6.59
CA LEU A 53 -31.88 70.48 -7.52
C LEU A 53 -33.05 69.62 -7.01
N LEU A 54 -34.18 70.27 -6.72
CA LEU A 54 -35.44 69.57 -6.46
C LEU A 54 -36.14 69.27 -7.80
N ALA A 55 -36.07 68.02 -8.25
CA ALA A 55 -36.84 67.58 -9.42
C ALA A 55 -38.35 67.62 -9.13
N PRO A 56 -39.21 67.79 -10.16
CA PRO A 56 -40.66 67.70 -10.01
C PRO A 56 -41.08 66.40 -9.31
N ARG A 57 -41.96 66.53 -8.31
CA ARG A 57 -42.41 65.42 -7.47
C ARG A 57 -43.84 65.02 -7.85
N LEU A 58 -44.04 63.77 -8.24
CA LEU A 58 -45.36 63.23 -8.62
C LEU A 58 -45.50 61.82 -8.05
N THR A 59 -46.70 61.38 -7.71
CA THR A 59 -46.97 59.96 -7.43
C THR A 59 -46.89 59.14 -8.71
N GLY A 60 -46.68 57.82 -8.61
CA GLY A 60 -46.73 56.93 -9.77
C GLY A 60 -48.08 57.01 -10.53
N ASN A 61 -49.18 57.23 -9.82
CA ASN A 61 -50.50 57.42 -10.42
C ASN A 61 -50.63 58.75 -11.19
N GLU A 62 -50.04 59.84 -10.68
CA GLU A 62 -50.02 61.13 -11.39
C GLU A 62 -49.13 61.10 -12.63
N LEU A 63 -48.05 60.31 -12.60
CA LEU A 63 -47.23 60.05 -13.79
C LEU A 63 -48.01 59.22 -14.82
N LYS A 64 -48.70 58.16 -14.38
CA LYS A 64 -49.56 57.34 -15.25
C LYS A 64 -50.68 58.15 -15.90
N ALA A 65 -51.32 59.05 -15.14
CA ALA A 65 -52.36 59.94 -15.67
C ALA A 65 -51.85 60.85 -16.80
N LYS A 66 -50.52 61.06 -16.88
CA LYS A 66 -49.84 61.85 -17.91
C LYS A 66 -49.17 60.99 -18.99
N ASP A 67 -49.47 59.69 -19.09
CA ASP A 67 -48.84 58.78 -20.05
C ASP A 67 -48.87 59.28 -21.50
N SER A 68 -49.96 59.93 -21.91
CA SER A 68 -50.11 60.50 -23.26
C SER A 68 -49.21 61.70 -23.53
N LEU A 69 -48.71 62.38 -22.49
CA LEU A 69 -47.88 63.57 -22.60
C LEU A 69 -46.38 63.26 -22.63
N TYR A 70 -45.97 62.08 -22.18
CA TYR A 70 -44.57 61.66 -22.19
C TYR A 70 -44.25 60.89 -23.47
N GLY A 71 -43.88 61.63 -24.52
CA GLY A 71 -43.44 61.08 -25.81
C GLY A 71 -41.92 61.22 -26.01
N THR A 72 -41.46 61.02 -27.25
CA THR A 72 -40.03 61.06 -27.62
C THR A 72 -39.33 62.37 -27.21
N ASN A 73 -40.03 63.51 -27.29
CA ASN A 73 -39.50 64.83 -26.90
C ASN A 73 -39.27 64.99 -25.39
N GLN A 74 -39.83 64.11 -24.56
CA GLN A 74 -39.64 64.11 -23.10
C GLN A 74 -38.59 63.10 -22.64
N THR A 75 -37.88 62.44 -23.57
CA THR A 75 -36.78 61.54 -23.22
C THR A 75 -35.71 62.29 -22.43
N GLY A 76 -35.27 61.72 -21.30
CA GLY A 76 -34.35 62.34 -20.35
C GLY A 76 -35.03 63.19 -19.27
N THR A 77 -36.36 63.30 -19.25
CA THR A 77 -37.09 63.99 -18.17
C THR A 77 -36.82 63.29 -16.84
N LEU A 78 -36.30 64.03 -15.85
CA LEU A 78 -36.06 63.53 -14.49
C LEU A 78 -37.18 63.99 -13.55
N VAL A 79 -37.76 63.05 -12.80
CA VAL A 79 -38.77 63.30 -11.77
C VAL A 79 -38.42 62.52 -10.51
N TYR A 80 -39.01 62.93 -9.39
CA TYR A 80 -39.04 62.11 -8.19
C TYR A 80 -40.45 61.54 -8.02
N ALA A 81 -40.58 60.22 -8.16
CA ALA A 81 -41.81 59.53 -7.83
C ALA A 81 -41.97 59.49 -6.30
N THR A 82 -43.07 60.02 -5.75
CA THR A 82 -43.31 60.04 -4.30
C THR A 82 -43.95 58.76 -3.75
N ALA A 83 -44.54 57.94 -4.63
CA ALA A 83 -45.16 56.66 -4.31
C ALA A 83 -45.25 55.77 -5.56
N ALA A 84 -45.45 54.47 -5.37
CA ALA A 84 -45.67 53.51 -6.45
C ALA A 84 -46.97 53.79 -7.24
N VAL A 85 -47.03 53.33 -8.50
CA VAL A 85 -48.29 53.27 -9.27
C VAL A 85 -49.13 52.08 -8.78
N THR A 86 -50.44 52.26 -8.57
CA THR A 86 -51.30 51.19 -8.05
C THR A 86 -51.70 50.17 -9.12
N THR A 87 -51.91 50.64 -10.35
CA THR A 87 -52.08 49.80 -11.54
C THR A 87 -51.15 50.33 -12.60
N SER A 88 -50.17 49.55 -13.06
CA SER A 88 -49.19 50.05 -14.02
C SER A 88 -49.79 50.22 -15.44
N SER A 89 -49.10 51.01 -16.24
CA SER A 89 -49.20 51.04 -17.71
C SER A 89 -47.84 50.61 -18.30
N PRO A 90 -47.71 50.40 -19.62
CA PRO A 90 -46.41 50.13 -20.24
C PRO A 90 -45.34 51.17 -19.89
N LYS A 91 -45.72 52.46 -19.77
CA LYS A 91 -44.77 53.54 -19.44
C LYS A 91 -44.44 53.62 -17.96
N THR A 92 -45.33 53.21 -17.07
CA THR A 92 -45.15 53.33 -15.61
C THR A 92 -44.81 52.00 -14.92
N ALA A 93 -44.55 50.94 -15.69
CA ALA A 93 -44.30 49.59 -15.20
C ALA A 93 -43.23 49.51 -14.10
N ASN A 94 -42.18 50.34 -14.17
CA ASN A 94 -41.06 50.27 -13.23
C ASN A 94 -41.22 51.22 -12.02
N ILE A 95 -42.29 52.01 -11.92
CA ILE A 95 -42.54 52.91 -10.78
C ILE A 95 -43.17 52.12 -9.61
N THR A 96 -42.36 51.27 -9.00
CA THR A 96 -42.78 50.33 -7.95
C THR A 96 -42.55 50.85 -6.53
N ALA A 97 -41.87 51.99 -6.37
CA ALA A 97 -41.62 52.63 -5.08
C ALA A 97 -41.31 54.11 -5.26
N ALA A 98 -41.21 54.86 -4.16
CA ALA A 98 -40.68 56.21 -4.20
C ALA A 98 -39.20 56.23 -4.65
N GLY A 99 -38.79 57.26 -5.37
CA GLY A 99 -37.41 57.43 -5.83
C GLY A 99 -37.29 58.34 -7.05
N TYR A 100 -36.06 58.56 -7.51
CA TYR A 100 -35.82 59.26 -8.77
C TYR A 100 -36.07 58.33 -9.96
N TYR A 101 -36.73 58.87 -10.99
CA TYR A 101 -37.02 58.20 -12.25
C TYR A 101 -36.70 59.13 -13.40
N TYR A 102 -36.15 58.59 -14.49
CA TYR A 102 -36.05 59.32 -15.76
C TYR A 102 -36.88 58.63 -16.84
N PHE A 103 -37.44 59.39 -17.77
CA PHE A 103 -38.17 58.82 -18.90
C PHE A 103 -37.18 58.47 -20.02
N ASP A 104 -37.11 57.20 -20.44
CA ASP A 104 -36.18 56.76 -21.49
C ASP A 104 -36.71 56.92 -22.92
N GLY A 105 -37.88 57.55 -23.07
CA GLY A 105 -38.60 57.69 -24.33
C GLY A 105 -39.73 56.67 -24.51
N SER A 106 -39.71 55.57 -23.73
CA SER A 106 -40.73 54.52 -23.73
C SER A 106 -41.30 54.28 -22.34
N VAL A 107 -40.46 54.16 -21.32
CA VAL A 107 -40.82 53.79 -19.94
C VAL A 107 -40.05 54.65 -18.94
N TRP A 108 -40.63 54.85 -17.76
CA TRP A 108 -39.95 55.46 -16.63
C TRP A 108 -38.95 54.47 -16.04
N GLN A 109 -37.67 54.79 -16.11
CA GLN A 109 -36.59 54.00 -15.53
C GLN A 109 -36.22 54.56 -14.16
N LYS A 110 -36.12 53.67 -13.15
CA LYS A 110 -35.65 54.08 -11.83
C LYS A 110 -34.17 54.45 -11.94
N VAL A 111 -33.80 55.61 -11.42
CA VAL A 111 -32.38 55.98 -11.25
C VAL A 111 -31.82 55.05 -10.19
N ASN A 112 -31.08 54.03 -10.64
CA ASN A 112 -30.61 52.94 -9.78
C ASN A 112 -29.37 53.42 -9.00
N THR A 113 -29.41 53.39 -7.66
CA THR A 113 -28.32 53.85 -6.79
C THR A 113 -27.27 52.77 -6.55
N GLY A 114 -26.79 52.12 -7.62
CA GLY A 114 -25.54 51.36 -7.66
C GLY A 114 -25.41 50.09 -6.81
N ALA A 115 -26.35 49.73 -5.93
CA ALA A 115 -26.27 48.47 -5.17
C ALA A 115 -26.76 47.29 -6.03
N GLY A 116 -26.01 46.95 -7.08
CA GLY A 116 -26.21 45.66 -7.75
C GLY A 116 -25.82 44.52 -6.82
N ASN A 117 -26.46 43.35 -6.97
CA ASN A 117 -26.15 42.13 -6.22
C ASN A 117 -24.84 41.49 -6.72
N PHE A 118 -23.71 42.19 -6.55
CA PHE A 118 -22.40 41.71 -6.94
C PHE A 118 -21.71 40.94 -5.81
N TRP A 119 -20.77 40.07 -6.18
CA TRP A 119 -19.82 39.53 -5.20
C TRP A 119 -18.70 40.54 -4.98
N GLY A 120 -18.60 41.10 -3.77
CA GLY A 120 -17.56 42.07 -3.44
C GLY A 120 -16.17 41.43 -3.45
N LEU A 121 -15.17 42.17 -3.95
CA LEU A 121 -13.76 41.74 -3.91
C LEU A 121 -13.22 41.60 -2.48
N THR A 122 -13.82 42.30 -1.52
CA THR A 122 -13.50 42.23 -0.08
C THR A 122 -14.45 41.32 0.69
N GLY A 123 -15.32 40.58 0.00
CA GLY A 123 -16.38 39.77 0.60
C GLY A 123 -17.69 40.52 0.83
N ASN A 124 -18.73 39.74 1.14
CA ASN A 124 -20.10 40.20 1.35
C ASN A 124 -20.54 39.93 2.80
N SER A 125 -21.23 40.88 3.45
CA SER A 125 -21.87 40.69 4.76
C SER A 125 -23.33 40.26 4.62
N GLY A 126 -23.87 39.49 5.57
CA GLY A 126 -25.30 39.16 5.63
C GLY A 126 -25.79 38.10 4.64
N THR A 127 -24.88 37.28 4.11
CA THR A 127 -25.24 36.19 3.19
C THR A 127 -26.03 35.08 3.87
N THR A 128 -26.97 34.48 3.14
CA THR A 128 -27.72 33.27 3.54
C THR A 128 -27.56 32.20 2.47
N GLY A 129 -27.41 30.93 2.89
CA GLY A 129 -27.07 29.84 1.97
C GLY A 129 -28.11 29.53 0.88
N GLY A 130 -29.38 29.96 1.05
CA GLY A 130 -30.45 29.71 0.06
C GLY A 130 -30.60 30.79 -1.01
N SER A 131 -30.01 31.98 -0.82
CA SER A 131 -30.16 33.10 -1.75
C SER A 131 -28.84 33.67 -2.27
N ASN A 132 -27.72 33.38 -1.60
CA ASN A 132 -26.41 33.90 -1.96
C ASN A 132 -25.45 32.75 -2.24
N PHE A 133 -24.94 32.69 -3.47
CA PHE A 133 -23.95 31.70 -3.89
C PHE A 133 -23.05 32.28 -4.99
N LEU A 134 -21.86 31.70 -5.15
CA LEU A 134 -21.01 31.89 -6.31
C LEU A 134 -21.24 30.71 -7.26
N GLY A 135 -21.88 30.95 -8.40
CA GLY A 135 -22.26 29.88 -9.31
C GLY A 135 -23.25 30.32 -10.38
N THR A 136 -23.82 29.34 -11.06
CA THR A 136 -24.79 29.50 -12.16
C THR A 136 -26.14 28.89 -11.75
N THR A 137 -27.23 29.31 -12.39
CA THR A 137 -28.59 28.79 -12.15
C THR A 137 -29.14 27.96 -13.32
N ASP A 138 -28.34 27.79 -14.37
CA ASP A 138 -28.75 27.32 -15.70
C ASP A 138 -27.92 26.13 -16.19
N ALA A 139 -27.32 25.38 -15.26
CA ALA A 139 -26.45 24.23 -15.53
C ALA A 139 -25.25 24.56 -16.44
N GLN A 140 -24.87 25.83 -16.56
CA GLN A 140 -23.60 26.22 -17.17
C GLN A 140 -22.45 26.03 -16.18
N ASN A 141 -21.25 25.80 -16.70
CA ASN A 141 -20.05 25.65 -15.87
C ASN A 141 -19.74 26.94 -15.12
N LEU A 142 -19.34 26.82 -13.84
CA LEU A 142 -18.69 27.92 -13.15
C LEU A 142 -17.22 27.94 -13.57
N VAL A 143 -16.80 28.93 -14.35
CA VAL A 143 -15.44 29.03 -14.90
C VAL A 143 -14.60 30.05 -14.13
N PHE A 144 -13.41 29.65 -13.69
CA PHE A 144 -12.40 30.51 -13.09
C PHE A 144 -11.38 30.91 -14.15
N LYS A 145 -11.04 32.21 -14.25
CA LYS A 145 -10.10 32.72 -15.26
C LYS A 145 -9.00 33.59 -14.66
N VAL A 146 -7.82 33.55 -15.28
CA VAL A 146 -6.70 34.48 -15.04
C VAL A 146 -6.31 35.08 -16.39
N ASN A 147 -6.28 36.41 -16.50
CA ASN A 147 -5.99 37.11 -17.77
C ASN A 147 -6.89 36.64 -18.95
N ASN A 148 -8.18 36.41 -18.68
CA ASN A 148 -9.16 35.85 -19.63
C ASN A 148 -8.86 34.42 -20.13
N ILE A 149 -7.92 33.70 -19.49
CA ILE A 149 -7.62 32.30 -19.78
C ILE A 149 -8.22 31.43 -18.68
N GLU A 150 -8.90 30.36 -19.08
CA GLU A 150 -9.47 29.38 -18.14
C GLU A 150 -8.38 28.78 -17.24
N SER A 151 -8.63 28.83 -15.94
CA SER A 151 -7.71 28.39 -14.88
C SER A 151 -8.45 27.54 -13.84
N GLY A 152 -9.53 26.89 -14.27
CA GLY A 152 -10.37 26.05 -13.44
C GLY A 152 -11.84 26.16 -13.84
N TYR A 153 -12.61 25.12 -13.54
CA TYR A 153 -14.05 25.12 -13.69
C TYR A 153 -14.72 24.07 -12.79
N ILE A 154 -15.96 24.33 -12.40
CA ILE A 154 -16.87 23.32 -11.85
C ILE A 154 -17.93 23.05 -12.92
N GLN A 155 -17.91 21.86 -13.49
CA GLN A 155 -18.83 21.43 -14.52
C GLN A 155 -19.94 20.55 -13.94
N HIS A 156 -21.16 20.93 -14.28
CA HIS A 156 -22.37 20.17 -14.02
C HIS A 156 -23.12 20.07 -15.34
N SER A 157 -22.87 19.03 -16.13
CA SER A 157 -23.51 18.85 -17.44
C SER A 157 -24.14 17.46 -17.56
N VAL A 158 -25.42 17.43 -17.91
CA VAL A 158 -26.01 16.35 -18.70
C VAL A 158 -25.68 16.66 -20.15
N SER A 159 -24.85 15.85 -20.80
CA SER A 159 -24.62 16.02 -22.24
C SER A 159 -25.94 15.94 -23.00
N SER A 160 -25.98 16.46 -24.23
CA SER A 160 -27.09 16.23 -25.17
C SER A 160 -27.32 14.73 -25.49
N THR A 161 -26.40 13.86 -25.05
CA THR A 161 -26.47 12.40 -25.14
C THR A 161 -26.87 11.69 -23.83
N GLY A 162 -27.17 12.43 -22.76
CA GLY A 162 -27.56 11.87 -21.46
C GLY A 162 -26.38 11.35 -20.61
N SER A 163 -25.13 11.61 -21.02
CA SER A 163 -23.93 11.30 -20.24
C SER A 163 -23.66 12.42 -19.26
N PHE A 164 -23.50 12.08 -17.98
CA PHE A 164 -23.13 13.07 -16.98
C PHE A 164 -21.64 13.35 -17.04
N ASP A 165 -21.28 14.62 -17.11
CA ASP A 165 -19.95 15.05 -17.48
C ASP A 165 -19.28 15.84 -16.33
N TYR A 166 -19.31 15.26 -15.12
CA TYR A 166 -18.92 15.94 -13.88
C TYR A 166 -17.41 16.14 -13.80
N LYS A 167 -16.94 17.38 -13.87
CA LYS A 167 -15.51 17.69 -13.80
C LYS A 167 -15.27 18.86 -12.86
N THR A 168 -14.23 18.74 -12.05
CA THR A 168 -13.79 19.80 -11.14
C THR A 168 -12.33 20.10 -11.42
N SER A 169 -12.02 21.33 -11.77
CA SER A 169 -10.65 21.74 -12.08
C SER A 169 -10.30 23.07 -11.43
N PHE A 170 -9.08 23.18 -10.92
CA PHE A 170 -8.53 24.40 -10.34
C PHE A 170 -7.04 24.49 -10.62
N GLY A 171 -6.63 25.50 -11.38
CA GLY A 171 -5.24 25.71 -11.81
C GLY A 171 -5.17 26.09 -13.29
N TYR A 172 -4.14 26.84 -13.66
CA TYR A 172 -3.91 27.17 -15.06
C TYR A 172 -3.71 25.89 -15.89
N ASN A 173 -4.42 25.76 -17.02
CA ASN A 173 -4.32 24.62 -17.93
C ASN A 173 -4.73 23.26 -17.33
N THR A 174 -5.65 23.23 -16.37
CA THR A 174 -6.19 21.97 -15.82
C THR A 174 -7.34 21.44 -16.67
N LEU A 175 -7.34 20.13 -16.97
CA LEU A 175 -8.39 19.44 -17.74
C LEU A 175 -8.77 20.15 -19.06
N SER A 176 -7.81 20.79 -19.71
CA SER A 176 -8.03 21.66 -20.88
C SER A 176 -8.35 20.91 -22.18
N ALA A 177 -7.99 19.62 -22.27
CA ALA A 177 -8.15 18.81 -23.48
C ALA A 177 -9.29 17.79 -23.40
N VAL A 178 -10.08 17.79 -22.33
CA VAL A 178 -11.09 16.74 -22.10
C VAL A 178 -12.21 16.87 -23.13
N THR A 179 -12.42 15.82 -23.92
CA THR A 179 -13.46 15.72 -24.95
C THR A 179 -14.66 14.92 -24.46
N THR A 180 -14.45 13.71 -23.94
CA THR A 180 -15.51 12.79 -23.50
C THR A 180 -15.29 12.18 -22.11
N GLY A 181 -14.12 12.41 -21.49
CA GLY A 181 -13.82 11.94 -20.15
C GLY A 181 -14.67 12.63 -19.07
N ASP A 182 -15.21 11.85 -18.14
CA ASP A 182 -16.11 12.32 -17.08
C ASP A 182 -15.55 12.03 -15.68
N HIS A 183 -16.17 12.59 -14.64
CA HIS A 183 -15.82 12.35 -13.23
C HIS A 183 -14.35 12.65 -12.85
N ASN A 184 -13.69 13.57 -13.57
CA ASN A 184 -12.30 13.95 -13.29
C ASN A 184 -12.22 15.13 -12.31
N THR A 185 -11.33 15.01 -11.34
CA THR A 185 -10.97 16.07 -10.39
C THR A 185 -9.50 16.43 -10.56
N ALA A 186 -9.19 17.70 -10.85
CA ALA A 186 -7.83 18.17 -11.04
C ALA A 186 -7.52 19.45 -10.26
N PHE A 187 -6.37 19.50 -9.60
CA PHE A 187 -5.86 20.66 -8.90
C PHE A 187 -4.37 20.86 -9.19
N GLY A 188 -3.96 22.07 -9.58
CA GLY A 188 -2.57 22.43 -9.85
C GLY A 188 -2.25 22.65 -11.34
N HIS A 189 -1.24 23.47 -11.62
CA HIS A 189 -0.88 23.87 -12.99
C HIS A 189 -0.68 22.65 -13.92
N GLY A 190 -1.41 22.61 -15.03
CA GLY A 190 -1.28 21.56 -16.05
C GLY A 190 -1.73 20.16 -15.60
N SER A 191 -2.42 20.04 -14.46
CA SER A 191 -2.97 18.77 -13.97
C SER A 191 -4.04 18.25 -14.94
N GLY A 192 -3.83 17.03 -15.44
CA GLY A 192 -4.71 16.43 -16.45
C GLY A 192 -4.85 17.21 -17.75
N ALA A 193 -3.85 18.04 -18.12
CA ALA A 193 -3.95 18.96 -19.26
C ALA A 193 -4.21 18.29 -20.62
N VAL A 194 -3.76 17.04 -20.80
CA VAL A 194 -3.87 16.28 -22.06
C VAL A 194 -4.88 15.13 -21.94
N ILE A 195 -5.67 15.09 -20.87
CA ILE A 195 -6.75 14.10 -20.76
C ILE A 195 -7.76 14.38 -21.84
N THR A 196 -8.02 13.41 -22.72
CA THR A 196 -9.07 13.48 -23.75
C THR A 196 -10.34 12.77 -23.28
N THR A 197 -10.19 11.49 -22.93
CA THR A 197 -11.29 10.53 -22.82
C THR A 197 -11.28 9.74 -21.51
N GLY A 198 -10.17 9.81 -20.75
CA GLY A 198 -10.05 9.15 -19.44
C GLY A 198 -11.04 9.71 -18.41
N SER A 199 -11.57 8.83 -17.57
CA SER A 199 -12.61 9.16 -16.59
C SER A 199 -12.22 8.82 -15.16
N ASP A 200 -12.95 9.36 -14.19
CA ASP A 200 -12.85 8.95 -12.79
C ASP A 200 -11.44 9.18 -12.19
N ASN A 201 -10.67 10.15 -12.69
CA ASN A 201 -9.32 10.43 -12.22
C ASN A 201 -9.28 11.52 -11.14
N THR A 202 -8.43 11.36 -10.13
CA THR A 202 -8.15 12.37 -9.09
C THR A 202 -6.70 12.81 -9.19
N LEU A 203 -6.46 14.07 -9.58
CA LEU A 203 -5.15 14.58 -9.98
C LEU A 203 -4.80 15.85 -9.21
N ILE A 204 -3.90 15.76 -8.24
CA ILE A 204 -3.54 16.88 -7.36
C ILE A 204 -2.04 17.10 -7.43
N GLY A 205 -1.62 18.19 -8.05
CA GLY A 205 -0.21 18.56 -8.21
C GLY A 205 0.07 19.24 -9.55
N SER A 206 1.24 19.86 -9.66
CA SER A 206 1.68 20.40 -10.96
C SER A 206 1.94 19.24 -11.92
N GLU A 207 1.30 19.27 -13.08
CA GLU A 207 1.42 18.27 -14.15
C GLU A 207 1.12 16.82 -13.70
N SER A 208 0.31 16.63 -12.65
CA SER A 208 -0.15 15.30 -12.26
C SER A 208 -1.12 14.74 -13.32
N GLY A 209 -0.90 13.50 -13.74
CA GLY A 209 -1.73 12.84 -14.76
C GLY A 209 -1.76 13.56 -16.10
N LYS A 210 -0.70 14.31 -16.45
CA LYS A 210 -0.70 15.21 -17.61
C LYS A 210 -1.08 14.50 -18.91
N ALA A 211 -0.61 13.27 -19.12
CA ALA A 211 -0.73 12.54 -20.39
C ALA A 211 -1.78 11.40 -20.41
N ILE A 212 -2.70 11.33 -19.44
CA ILE A 212 -3.72 10.26 -19.31
C ILE A 212 -4.66 10.28 -20.53
N THR A 213 -4.28 9.53 -21.59
CA THR A 213 -4.97 9.44 -22.88
C THR A 213 -5.41 8.01 -23.14
N GLY A 214 -6.71 7.73 -23.29
CA GLY A 214 -7.15 6.40 -23.68
C GLY A 214 -8.58 6.42 -24.21
N ASP A 215 -8.75 5.99 -25.46
CA ASP A 215 -10.07 5.68 -26.01
C ASP A 215 -9.99 4.37 -26.80
N ASP A 216 -10.19 3.26 -26.10
CA ASP A 216 -10.83 2.11 -26.71
C ASP A 216 -12.33 2.10 -26.36
N THR A 217 -13.14 2.74 -27.20
CA THR A 217 -14.61 2.63 -27.20
C THR A 217 -15.12 1.20 -27.46
N SER A 218 -14.27 0.23 -27.79
CA SER A 218 -14.70 -1.11 -28.21
C SER A 218 -15.05 -2.06 -27.06
N THR A 219 -14.66 -1.75 -25.81
CA THR A 219 -15.01 -2.57 -24.64
C THR A 219 -15.58 -1.74 -23.47
N PRO A 220 -16.92 -1.64 -23.33
CA PRO A 220 -17.58 -0.85 -22.28
C PRO A 220 -17.21 -1.23 -20.83
N SER A 221 -16.56 -2.39 -20.63
CA SER A 221 -16.18 -2.91 -19.31
C SER A 221 -14.77 -2.49 -18.85
N ILE A 222 -13.92 -1.95 -19.73
CA ILE A 222 -12.57 -1.52 -19.37
C ILE A 222 -12.39 -0.06 -19.82
N LYS A 223 -12.76 0.89 -18.95
CA LYS A 223 -12.38 2.28 -19.18
C LYS A 223 -10.85 2.39 -19.12
N GLU A 224 -10.20 2.47 -20.28
CA GLU A 224 -8.79 2.85 -20.38
C GLU A 224 -8.56 4.22 -19.73
N ALA A 225 -7.34 4.48 -19.25
CA ALA A 225 -6.98 5.81 -18.73
C ALA A 225 -7.88 6.31 -17.57
N ALA A 226 -8.52 5.39 -16.84
CA ALA A 226 -9.52 5.72 -15.83
C ALA A 226 -9.16 5.26 -14.41
N ARG A 227 -9.86 5.83 -13.43
CA ARG A 227 -9.76 5.46 -12.00
C ARG A 227 -8.34 5.59 -11.45
N ASN A 228 -7.57 6.57 -11.95
CA ASN A 228 -6.24 6.84 -11.43
C ASN A 228 -6.28 7.90 -10.32
N THR A 229 -5.54 7.67 -9.24
CA THR A 229 -5.26 8.67 -8.20
C THR A 229 -3.81 9.12 -8.33
N ALA A 230 -3.58 10.41 -8.60
CA ALA A 230 -2.26 11.00 -8.76
C ALA A 230 -2.13 12.21 -7.83
N VAL A 231 -1.32 12.10 -6.78
CA VAL A 231 -1.13 13.17 -5.78
C VAL A 231 0.35 13.48 -5.63
N GLY A 232 0.79 14.59 -6.19
CA GLY A 232 2.19 15.03 -6.22
C GLY A 232 2.56 15.71 -7.53
N SER A 233 3.70 16.40 -7.55
CA SER A 233 4.22 16.97 -8.79
C SER A 233 4.63 15.84 -9.75
N ARG A 234 4.16 15.91 -11.00
CA ARG A 234 4.52 14.96 -12.08
C ARG A 234 4.27 13.48 -11.77
N THR A 235 3.28 13.18 -10.92
CA THR A 235 2.77 11.80 -10.74
C THR A 235 2.01 11.36 -11.99
N LEU A 236 2.18 10.11 -12.43
CA LEU A 236 1.51 9.59 -13.65
C LEU A 236 1.68 10.52 -14.87
N PHE A 237 2.84 11.16 -14.99
CA PHE A 237 3.09 12.21 -16.00
C PHE A 237 2.94 11.70 -17.43
N SER A 238 3.37 10.46 -17.69
CA SER A 238 3.39 9.84 -19.03
C SER A 238 2.34 8.73 -19.21
N ALA A 239 1.45 8.53 -18.22
CA ALA A 239 0.43 7.48 -18.25
C ALA A 239 -0.50 7.72 -19.41
N THR A 240 -0.64 6.76 -20.34
CA THR A 240 -1.55 6.83 -21.47
C THR A 240 -2.81 6.04 -21.15
N THR A 241 -2.88 4.76 -21.50
CA THR A 241 -4.07 3.91 -21.33
C THR A 241 -4.14 3.19 -19.98
N GLY A 242 -3.10 3.33 -19.14
CA GLY A 242 -3.06 2.74 -17.80
C GLY A 242 -4.24 3.18 -16.91
N TYR A 243 -4.84 2.23 -16.20
CA TYR A 243 -6.01 2.45 -15.35
C TYR A 243 -5.83 1.80 -13.96
N ASP A 244 -6.66 2.22 -13.00
CA ASP A 244 -6.64 1.74 -11.61
C ASP A 244 -5.28 1.96 -10.89
N ASN A 245 -4.49 2.97 -11.27
CA ASN A 245 -3.22 3.25 -10.61
C ASN A 245 -3.39 4.25 -9.45
N THR A 246 -2.65 4.05 -8.36
CA THR A 246 -2.54 5.00 -7.25
C THR A 246 -1.09 5.46 -7.12
N ALA A 247 -0.82 6.74 -7.38
CA ALA A 247 0.48 7.37 -7.31
C ALA A 247 0.44 8.54 -6.32
N ILE A 248 1.20 8.45 -5.23
CA ILE A 248 1.26 9.48 -4.18
C ILE A 248 2.73 9.78 -3.88
N GLY A 249 3.16 11.02 -4.11
CA GLY A 249 4.56 11.46 -3.95
C GLY A 249 5.14 11.99 -5.27
N ALA A 250 6.09 12.92 -5.21
CA ALA A 250 6.65 13.51 -6.43
C ALA A 250 7.23 12.43 -7.35
N TYR A 251 6.89 12.51 -8.65
CA TYR A 251 7.34 11.59 -9.69
C TYR A 251 6.95 10.11 -9.51
N ALA A 252 6.05 9.77 -8.57
CA ALA A 252 5.53 8.40 -8.47
C ALA A 252 4.84 7.99 -9.78
N LEU A 253 5.20 6.83 -10.34
CA LEU A 253 4.71 6.30 -11.62
C LEU A 253 4.87 7.29 -12.81
N ALA A 254 5.87 8.16 -12.82
CA ALA A 254 5.99 9.22 -13.84
C ALA A 254 6.13 8.69 -15.28
N SER A 255 6.77 7.53 -15.48
CA SER A 255 6.98 6.91 -16.79
C SER A 255 6.00 5.80 -17.13
N ASN A 256 5.01 5.52 -16.26
CA ASN A 256 3.98 4.51 -16.54
C ASN A 256 3.30 4.88 -17.84
N THR A 257 3.13 3.94 -18.78
CA THR A 257 2.43 4.18 -20.04
C THR A 257 1.11 3.42 -20.04
N THR A 258 1.17 2.09 -20.10
CA THR A 258 -0.01 1.21 -20.17
C THR A 258 -0.19 0.36 -18.92
N GLY A 259 0.74 0.40 -17.95
CA GLY A 259 0.67 -0.41 -16.74
C GLY A 259 -0.60 -0.12 -15.91
N VAL A 260 -1.19 -1.17 -15.35
CA VAL A 260 -2.47 -1.12 -14.64
C VAL A 260 -2.36 -1.63 -13.20
N ARG A 261 -3.26 -1.13 -12.33
CA ARG A 261 -3.39 -1.57 -10.93
C ARG A 261 -2.11 -1.47 -10.11
N ASN A 262 -1.26 -0.47 -10.39
CA ASN A 262 -0.05 -0.22 -9.61
C ASN A 262 -0.32 0.74 -8.45
N LEU A 263 0.26 0.45 -7.29
CA LEU A 263 0.27 1.31 -6.11
C LEU A 263 1.69 1.82 -5.87
N ALA A 264 1.91 3.13 -5.99
CA ALA A 264 3.18 3.80 -5.74
C ALA A 264 2.99 4.90 -4.70
N VAL A 265 3.58 4.74 -3.51
CA VAL A 265 3.51 5.70 -2.42
C VAL A 265 4.93 6.04 -1.97
N GLY A 266 5.41 7.24 -2.28
CA GLY A 266 6.77 7.71 -2.03
C GLY A 266 7.32 8.50 -3.21
N SER A 267 8.30 9.37 -2.95
CA SER A 267 8.98 10.07 -4.05
C SER A 267 9.72 9.06 -4.94
N ASN A 268 9.55 9.19 -6.25
CA ASN A 268 10.14 8.29 -7.25
C ASN A 268 9.81 6.78 -7.09
N ALA A 269 8.75 6.44 -6.35
CA ALA A 269 8.28 5.05 -6.29
C ALA A 269 7.76 4.63 -7.67
N LEU A 270 8.22 3.48 -8.19
CA LEU A 270 7.85 2.99 -9.54
C LEU A 270 8.06 4.01 -10.69
N VAL A 271 9.03 4.94 -10.56
CA VAL A 271 9.20 6.05 -11.52
C VAL A 271 9.46 5.59 -12.96
N ASP A 272 10.18 4.49 -13.16
CA ASP A 272 10.53 3.97 -14.49
C ASP A 272 9.59 2.85 -14.99
N ASN A 273 8.52 2.52 -14.24
CA ASN A 273 7.55 1.52 -14.68
C ASN A 273 6.94 1.97 -15.99
N THR A 274 6.89 1.10 -17.00
CA THR A 274 6.26 1.43 -18.30
C THR A 274 5.00 0.61 -18.51
N THR A 275 5.12 -0.72 -18.49
CA THR A 275 4.01 -1.65 -18.75
C THR A 275 3.80 -2.69 -17.66
N GLY A 276 4.57 -2.63 -16.56
CA GLY A 276 4.40 -3.53 -15.42
C GLY A 276 3.07 -3.33 -14.71
N ASP A 277 2.44 -4.42 -14.30
CA ASP A 277 1.09 -4.41 -13.71
C ASP A 277 1.08 -4.96 -12.29
N ASN A 278 0.10 -4.52 -11.49
CA ASN A 278 -0.17 -5.05 -10.14
C ASN A 278 1.06 -4.97 -9.20
N ASN A 279 1.91 -3.95 -9.34
CA ASN A 279 3.02 -3.73 -8.43
C ASN A 279 2.61 -2.84 -7.26
N VAL A 280 3.13 -3.14 -6.07
CA VAL A 280 3.01 -2.33 -4.86
C VAL A 280 4.40 -1.82 -4.50
N ALA A 281 4.59 -0.51 -4.46
CA ALA A 281 5.82 0.15 -4.04
C ALA A 281 5.51 1.23 -3.02
N VAL A 282 5.96 1.03 -1.78
CA VAL A 282 5.73 1.95 -0.67
C VAL A 282 7.06 2.30 -0.03
N GLY A 283 7.50 3.54 -0.21
CA GLY A 283 8.78 4.06 0.25
C GLY A 283 9.41 4.97 -0.80
N ASP A 284 10.24 5.92 -0.37
CA ASP A 284 11.08 6.70 -1.29
C ASP A 284 11.94 5.75 -2.13
N THR A 285 11.96 5.98 -3.45
CA THR A 285 12.71 5.20 -4.44
C THR A 285 12.48 3.68 -4.38
N SER A 286 11.32 3.24 -3.85
CA SER A 286 10.92 1.83 -3.85
C SER A 286 10.58 1.37 -5.27
N LEU A 287 11.15 0.24 -5.69
CA LEU A 287 10.93 -0.39 -6.99
C LEU A 287 11.12 0.58 -8.18
N ASN A 288 12.01 1.56 -8.04
CA ASN A 288 12.08 2.71 -8.94
C ASN A 288 12.54 2.36 -10.37
N ALA A 289 13.39 1.34 -10.52
CA ALA A 289 13.93 0.91 -11.82
C ALA A 289 13.08 -0.15 -12.54
N ASN A 290 11.93 -0.55 -11.97
CA ASN A 290 11.08 -1.56 -12.59
C ASN A 290 10.54 -1.01 -13.91
N THR A 291 10.64 -1.76 -15.01
CA THR A 291 10.10 -1.33 -16.31
C THR A 291 8.91 -2.19 -16.72
N THR A 292 9.08 -3.52 -16.67
CA THR A 292 8.07 -4.50 -17.13
C THR A 292 7.71 -5.57 -16.10
N GLY A 293 8.37 -5.59 -14.93
CA GLY A 293 8.04 -6.54 -13.86
C GLY A 293 6.62 -6.31 -13.33
N SER A 294 5.96 -7.40 -12.93
CA SER A 294 4.55 -7.39 -12.50
C SER A 294 4.36 -8.17 -11.21
N GLN A 295 3.30 -7.84 -10.47
CA GLN A 295 2.94 -8.55 -9.22
C GLN A 295 4.03 -8.50 -8.15
N ASN A 296 4.88 -7.46 -8.14
CA ASN A 296 5.91 -7.31 -7.12
C ASN A 296 5.42 -6.44 -5.96
N THR A 297 5.77 -6.81 -4.73
CA THR A 297 5.52 -6.02 -3.53
C THR A 297 6.84 -5.53 -2.95
N ALA A 298 7.00 -4.22 -2.84
CA ALA A 298 8.17 -3.52 -2.34
C ALA A 298 7.74 -2.55 -1.24
N LEU A 299 8.12 -2.85 0.01
CA LEU A 299 7.77 -2.04 1.18
C LEU A 299 9.04 -1.63 1.92
N GLY A 300 9.42 -0.36 1.79
CA GLY A 300 10.60 0.23 2.43
C GLY A 300 11.33 1.19 1.49
N GLN A 301 12.11 2.10 2.06
CA GLN A 301 12.97 2.99 1.27
C GLN A 301 13.95 2.14 0.44
N ARG A 302 14.01 2.39 -0.87
CA ARG A 302 14.82 1.62 -1.84
C ARG A 302 14.55 0.11 -1.86
N ALA A 303 13.41 -0.38 -1.39
CA ALA A 303 13.07 -1.80 -1.51
C ALA A 303 12.99 -2.18 -2.99
N LEU A 304 13.75 -3.20 -3.42
CA LEU A 304 13.84 -3.69 -4.81
C LEU A 304 14.24 -2.60 -5.83
N ALA A 305 14.98 -1.56 -5.42
CA ALA A 305 15.32 -0.41 -6.27
C ALA A 305 16.04 -0.76 -7.59
N SER A 306 16.72 -1.91 -7.66
CA SER A 306 17.46 -2.36 -8.83
C SER A 306 16.72 -3.38 -9.72
N MET A 307 15.48 -3.75 -9.37
CA MET A 307 14.70 -4.70 -10.15
C MET A 307 14.16 -4.00 -11.39
N THR A 308 14.49 -4.51 -12.59
CA THR A 308 13.94 -3.99 -13.86
C THR A 308 12.84 -4.91 -14.42
N SER A 309 12.94 -6.21 -14.13
CA SER A 309 11.97 -7.25 -14.49
C SER A 309 11.90 -8.32 -13.39
N GLY A 310 10.83 -9.10 -13.37
CA GLY A 310 10.58 -10.12 -12.34
C GLY A 310 9.10 -10.17 -11.98
N THR A 311 8.65 -11.32 -11.48
CA THR A 311 7.22 -11.56 -11.24
C THR A 311 6.95 -12.18 -9.89
N GLY A 312 6.00 -11.63 -9.14
CA GLY A 312 5.54 -12.24 -7.89
C GLY A 312 6.56 -12.14 -6.75
N ASN A 313 7.48 -11.17 -6.78
CA ASN A 313 8.49 -11.03 -5.75
C ASN A 313 8.02 -10.13 -4.60
N THR A 314 8.46 -10.42 -3.38
CA THR A 314 8.11 -9.64 -2.18
C THR A 314 9.37 -9.20 -1.45
N GLY A 315 9.66 -7.90 -1.43
CA GLY A 315 10.70 -7.30 -0.60
C GLY A 315 10.11 -6.38 0.46
N ILE A 316 10.35 -6.70 1.73
CA ILE A 316 9.87 -5.93 2.87
C ILE A 316 11.07 -5.54 3.73
N GLY A 317 11.30 -4.25 3.89
CA GLY A 317 12.48 -3.68 4.57
C GLY A 317 13.22 -2.69 3.69
N ALA A 318 13.93 -1.74 4.30
CA ALA A 318 14.72 -0.79 3.53
C ALA A 318 15.85 -1.51 2.78
N ALA A 319 16.07 -1.12 1.53
CA ALA A 319 17.11 -1.63 0.65
C ALA A 319 17.13 -3.17 0.47
N THR A 320 15.99 -3.87 0.57
CA THR A 320 15.92 -5.28 0.16
C THR A 320 16.31 -5.44 -1.30
N VAL A 321 17.06 -6.50 -1.61
CA VAL A 321 17.50 -6.83 -2.95
C VAL A 321 16.89 -8.16 -3.37
N ILE A 322 16.26 -8.17 -4.54
CA ILE A 322 15.89 -9.41 -5.22
C ILE A 322 16.52 -9.31 -6.61
N SER A 323 17.27 -10.33 -7.00
CA SER A 323 17.98 -10.31 -8.28
C SER A 323 17.00 -10.15 -9.44
N ASN A 324 17.47 -9.52 -10.52
CA ASN A 324 16.63 -9.19 -11.65
C ASN A 324 16.10 -10.45 -12.35
N GLY A 325 14.83 -10.43 -12.79
CA GLY A 325 14.19 -11.53 -13.50
C GLY A 325 13.76 -12.72 -12.64
N LEU A 326 13.94 -12.65 -11.32
CA LEU A 326 13.47 -13.72 -10.43
C LEU A 326 11.95 -13.78 -10.33
N THR A 327 11.46 -14.94 -9.90
CA THR A 327 10.05 -15.23 -9.71
C THR A 327 9.79 -15.83 -8.33
N ASN A 328 8.69 -15.41 -7.69
CA ASN A 328 8.27 -15.93 -6.38
C ASN A 328 9.37 -15.85 -5.30
N ALA A 329 10.29 -14.88 -5.39
CA ALA A 329 11.31 -14.68 -4.38
C ALA A 329 10.80 -13.72 -3.31
N THR A 330 11.05 -14.03 -2.04
CA THR A 330 10.69 -13.20 -0.90
C THR A 330 11.93 -12.83 -0.10
N ALA A 331 12.13 -11.55 0.20
CA ALA A 331 13.20 -11.03 1.05
C ALA A 331 12.59 -10.12 2.13
N VAL A 332 12.78 -10.46 3.40
CA VAL A 332 12.23 -9.69 4.52
C VAL A 332 13.34 -9.25 5.46
N GLY A 333 13.51 -7.95 5.67
CA GLY A 333 14.51 -7.33 6.55
C GLY A 333 15.39 -6.33 5.82
N PHE A 334 16.03 -5.43 6.58
CA PHE A 334 16.98 -4.46 6.04
C PHE A 334 18.09 -5.16 5.24
N GLN A 335 18.25 -4.79 3.97
CA GLN A 335 19.22 -5.38 3.05
C GLN A 335 19.12 -6.91 2.84
N ALA A 336 17.97 -7.53 3.14
CA ALA A 336 17.77 -8.95 2.81
C ALA A 336 17.94 -9.16 1.29
N ASN A 337 18.69 -10.19 0.88
CA ASN A 337 19.08 -10.40 -0.51
C ASN A 337 18.65 -11.80 -1.01
N ALA A 338 17.71 -11.85 -1.94
CA ALA A 338 17.31 -13.09 -2.62
C ALA A 338 17.94 -13.18 -4.03
N THR A 339 18.65 -14.28 -4.27
CA THR A 339 19.37 -14.55 -5.52
C THR A 339 18.81 -15.74 -6.30
N GLN A 340 17.68 -16.30 -5.88
CA GLN A 340 17.03 -17.45 -6.52
C GLN A 340 15.50 -17.32 -6.51
N SER A 341 14.85 -17.80 -7.57
CA SER A 341 13.38 -17.92 -7.62
C SER A 341 12.87 -18.91 -6.58
N ASN A 342 11.61 -18.76 -6.17
CA ASN A 342 10.94 -19.63 -5.21
C ASN A 342 11.70 -19.75 -3.87
N SER A 343 12.37 -18.67 -3.45
CA SER A 343 13.13 -18.63 -2.21
C SER A 343 12.53 -17.65 -1.21
N LEU A 344 12.68 -17.93 0.08
CA LEU A 344 12.38 -17.02 1.17
C LEU A 344 13.67 -16.73 1.93
N ILE A 345 14.08 -15.46 1.94
CA ILE A 345 15.23 -14.95 2.69
C ILE A 345 14.72 -14.08 3.84
N LEU A 346 15.10 -14.44 5.06
CA LEU A 346 14.75 -13.71 6.28
C LEU A 346 16.00 -13.02 6.84
N GLY A 347 16.08 -11.71 6.57
CA GLY A 347 17.12 -10.80 7.02
C GLY A 347 18.41 -10.84 6.23
N ASN A 348 19.38 -10.03 6.65
CA ASN A 348 20.77 -10.05 6.19
C ASN A 348 21.64 -10.45 7.39
N ASN A 349 22.15 -11.68 7.41
CA ASN A 349 22.81 -12.29 8.56
C ASN A 349 21.96 -12.28 9.86
N ALA A 350 20.63 -12.33 9.73
CA ALA A 350 19.72 -12.36 10.89
C ALA A 350 19.66 -13.73 11.56
N ASP A 351 19.21 -13.73 12.82
CA ASP A 351 18.84 -14.93 13.57
C ASP A 351 17.30 -14.97 13.72
N VAL A 352 16.67 -16.06 13.31
CA VAL A 352 15.21 -16.24 13.27
C VAL A 352 14.75 -16.96 14.53
N GLY A 353 14.00 -16.26 15.39
CA GLY A 353 13.38 -16.83 16.59
C GLY A 353 11.91 -17.20 16.36
N ILE A 354 11.53 -18.42 16.73
CA ILE A 354 10.13 -18.86 16.83
C ILE A 354 9.86 -19.23 18.28
N GLY A 355 8.99 -18.49 18.97
CA GLY A 355 8.74 -18.67 20.41
C GLY A 355 9.85 -18.14 21.33
N THR A 356 10.80 -17.35 20.79
CA THR A 356 11.87 -16.69 21.53
C THR A 356 12.20 -15.32 20.92
N SER A 357 12.46 -14.32 21.76
CA SER A 357 12.90 -12.97 21.34
C SER A 357 14.43 -12.81 21.33
N THR A 358 15.17 -13.81 21.79
CA THR A 358 16.64 -13.82 21.86
C THR A 358 17.17 -15.10 21.19
N PRO A 359 17.03 -15.22 19.86
CA PRO A 359 17.58 -16.37 19.15
C PRO A 359 19.11 -16.39 19.30
N SER A 360 19.68 -17.56 19.61
CA SER A 360 21.13 -17.77 19.76
C SER A 360 21.73 -18.57 18.61
N ASN A 361 20.89 -18.99 17.67
CA ASN A 361 21.23 -19.72 16.46
C ASN A 361 20.44 -19.10 15.31
N LYS A 362 20.90 -19.31 14.07
CA LYS A 362 20.27 -18.77 12.86
C LYS A 362 18.78 -19.11 12.75
N LEU A 363 18.40 -20.31 13.20
CA LEU A 363 17.01 -20.68 13.47
C LEU A 363 16.94 -21.22 14.90
N HIS A 364 16.17 -20.54 15.76
CA HIS A 364 15.94 -20.95 17.15
C HIS A 364 14.44 -21.10 17.39
N VAL A 365 13.99 -22.35 17.51
CA VAL A 365 12.60 -22.68 17.86
C VAL A 365 12.54 -23.09 19.33
N SER A 366 11.74 -22.38 20.12
CA SER A 366 11.57 -22.62 21.56
C SER A 366 10.10 -22.90 21.87
N ALA A 367 9.77 -24.15 22.20
CA ALA A 367 8.43 -24.58 22.59
C ALA A 367 8.49 -25.72 23.62
N SER A 368 7.49 -25.83 24.51
CA SER A 368 7.41 -26.86 25.55
C SER A 368 6.94 -28.23 25.04
N ALA A 369 6.31 -28.28 23.87
CA ALA A 369 5.85 -29.52 23.24
C ALA A 369 5.97 -29.41 21.72
N ASN A 370 6.41 -30.50 21.07
CA ASN A 370 6.45 -30.69 19.62
C ASN A 370 7.03 -29.49 18.83
N PRO A 371 8.27 -29.03 19.11
CA PRO A 371 8.80 -27.78 18.56
C PRO A 371 8.96 -27.79 17.03
N VAL A 372 9.31 -28.93 16.43
CA VAL A 372 9.46 -29.10 14.97
C VAL A 372 8.94 -30.47 14.57
N ARG A 373 8.16 -30.53 13.48
CA ARG A 373 7.68 -31.76 12.85
C ARG A 373 8.13 -31.78 11.39
N PHE A 374 8.72 -32.90 10.96
CA PHE A 374 9.08 -33.14 9.55
C PHE A 374 8.17 -34.23 8.98
N GLU A 375 7.60 -33.99 7.80
CA GLU A 375 6.74 -34.93 7.07
C GLU A 375 7.34 -35.22 5.69
N GLY A 376 6.98 -36.34 5.07
CA GLY A 376 7.46 -36.71 3.74
C GLY A 376 8.95 -37.08 3.67
N LEU A 377 9.55 -37.50 4.79
CA LEU A 377 10.92 -38.00 4.83
C LEU A 377 11.07 -39.21 3.90
N GLN A 378 12.12 -39.22 3.08
CA GLN A 378 12.39 -40.32 2.16
C GLN A 378 12.68 -41.61 2.94
N THR A 379 12.11 -42.72 2.49
CA THR A 379 12.26 -44.05 3.12
C THR A 379 13.37 -44.89 2.51
N THR A 380 14.05 -44.37 1.49
CA THR A 380 15.19 -45.02 0.84
C THR A 380 16.29 -45.27 1.87
N ALA A 381 16.95 -46.44 1.77
CA ALA A 381 18.05 -46.78 2.68
C ALA A 381 19.17 -45.75 2.57
N VAL A 382 19.72 -45.34 3.72
CA VAL A 382 20.84 -44.41 3.77
C VAL A 382 22.07 -45.12 3.21
N THR A 383 22.70 -44.55 2.18
CA THR A 383 23.83 -45.17 1.48
C THR A 383 25.19 -44.66 1.99
N THR A 384 26.25 -45.43 1.74
CA THR A 384 27.62 -45.03 2.09
C THR A 384 27.98 -43.70 1.43
N GLY A 385 28.36 -42.71 2.23
CA GLY A 385 28.67 -41.35 1.77
C GLY A 385 27.56 -40.33 2.07
N GLU A 386 26.38 -40.76 2.51
CA GLU A 386 25.34 -39.87 3.00
C GLU A 386 25.60 -39.42 4.45
N GLU A 387 25.13 -38.23 4.80
CA GLU A 387 25.30 -37.62 6.13
C GLU A 387 24.03 -37.79 6.96
N LEU A 388 24.20 -38.17 8.23
CA LEU A 388 23.11 -38.17 9.20
C LEU A 388 23.01 -36.80 9.90
N LEU A 389 21.78 -36.38 10.17
CA LEU A 389 21.49 -35.24 11.04
C LEU A 389 21.38 -35.72 12.49
N LEU A 390 22.30 -35.27 13.34
CA LEU A 390 22.27 -35.50 14.78
C LEU A 390 21.85 -34.24 15.51
N VAL A 391 20.98 -34.34 16.51
CA VAL A 391 20.65 -33.23 17.40
C VAL A 391 21.28 -33.50 18.76
N ASN A 392 22.10 -32.57 19.27
CA ASN A 392 22.72 -32.72 20.59
C ASN A 392 21.74 -32.38 21.73
N SER A 393 22.18 -32.58 22.98
CA SER A 393 21.39 -32.28 24.19
C SER A 393 20.98 -30.81 24.33
N SER A 394 21.66 -29.90 23.64
CA SER A 394 21.36 -28.46 23.58
C SER A 394 20.44 -28.08 22.41
N GLY A 395 19.97 -29.03 21.61
CA GLY A 395 19.10 -28.79 20.46
C GLY A 395 19.83 -28.33 19.18
N VAL A 396 21.16 -28.38 19.14
CA VAL A 396 21.96 -28.00 17.97
C VAL A 396 22.09 -29.18 17.00
N VAL A 397 21.79 -28.93 15.73
CA VAL A 397 21.93 -29.91 14.64
C VAL A 397 23.40 -30.00 14.19
N LYS A 398 23.93 -31.22 14.10
CA LYS A 398 25.28 -31.55 13.63
C LYS A 398 25.22 -32.63 12.54
N LYS A 399 26.25 -32.67 11.69
CA LYS A 399 26.44 -33.71 10.68
C LYS A 399 27.27 -34.86 11.25
N VAL A 400 26.95 -36.09 10.86
CA VAL A 400 27.76 -37.29 11.13
C VAL A 400 27.99 -38.06 9.83
N THR A 401 29.25 -38.34 9.50
CA THR A 401 29.64 -39.12 8.31
C THR A 401 29.61 -40.63 8.61
N LEU A 402 28.92 -41.40 7.77
CA LEU A 402 28.89 -42.86 7.88
C LEU A 402 30.21 -43.47 7.36
N GLY A 403 30.93 -44.18 8.25
CA GLY A 403 32.09 -44.98 7.87
C GLY A 403 31.71 -46.29 7.17
N SER A 404 32.64 -46.86 6.39
CA SER A 404 32.49 -48.13 5.67
C SER A 404 32.27 -49.30 6.66
N GLY A 405 31.03 -49.56 7.03
CA GLY A 405 30.67 -50.62 7.98
C GLY A 405 29.34 -50.45 8.69
N LEU A 406 28.69 -49.28 8.60
CA LEU A 406 27.37 -49.03 9.20
C LEU A 406 26.28 -49.06 8.12
N GLY A 407 25.78 -50.26 7.82
CA GLY A 407 24.54 -50.43 7.04
C GLY A 407 23.32 -50.23 7.94
N ILE A 408 22.69 -49.07 7.86
CA ILE A 408 21.38 -48.82 8.49
C ILE A 408 20.29 -49.08 7.45
N SER A 409 19.71 -50.29 7.49
CA SER A 409 18.51 -50.62 6.73
C SER A 409 17.27 -50.25 7.55
N GLY A 410 16.69 -49.09 7.29
CA GLY A 410 15.46 -48.63 7.93
C GLY A 410 15.48 -47.11 8.09
N GLY A 411 14.43 -46.45 7.64
CA GLY A 411 14.37 -45.00 7.45
C GLY A 411 14.80 -44.15 8.65
N ALA A 412 15.57 -43.11 8.33
CA ALA A 412 15.81 -41.86 9.05
C ALA A 412 15.72 -41.91 10.59
N LEU A 413 16.85 -42.16 11.26
CA LEU A 413 16.95 -41.90 12.70
C LEU A 413 17.63 -40.55 12.97
N ILE A 414 16.82 -39.55 13.29
CA ILE A 414 17.23 -38.39 14.11
C ILE A 414 17.15 -38.86 15.57
N ALA A 415 18.14 -39.61 16.04
CA ALA A 415 18.23 -39.93 17.46
C ALA A 415 18.93 -38.77 18.16
N ASN A 416 18.15 -38.01 18.92
CA ASN A 416 18.69 -37.39 20.13
C ASN A 416 19.20 -38.55 21.00
N PRO A 417 20.51 -38.67 21.32
CA PRO A 417 20.92 -39.54 22.39
C PRO A 417 20.49 -38.86 23.69
N LYS A 418 19.19 -38.87 23.99
CA LYS A 418 18.75 -38.67 25.36
C LYS A 418 19.09 -39.95 26.09
N SER A 419 20.34 -40.01 26.55
CA SER A 419 20.84 -40.97 27.53
C SER A 419 20.89 -42.44 27.08
N GLY A 420 21.57 -42.75 25.97
CA GLY A 420 21.75 -44.12 25.47
C GLY A 420 23.20 -44.44 25.06
N VAL A 421 23.98 -44.91 26.03
CA VAL A 421 25.16 -45.81 25.98
C VAL A 421 26.10 -45.76 24.75
N THR A 422 27.24 -45.08 24.90
CA THR A 422 28.37 -45.10 23.95
C THR A 422 29.57 -45.90 24.53
N ALA A 423 30.10 -46.82 23.72
CA ALA A 423 31.43 -47.48 23.73
C ALA A 423 31.96 -48.10 25.05
N LEU A 424 32.18 -49.42 25.05
CA LEU A 424 32.90 -50.18 26.08
C LEU A 424 34.11 -50.90 25.46
N ASN A 425 35.31 -50.31 25.44
CA ASN A 425 36.52 -51.03 25.02
C ASN A 425 37.57 -51.07 26.15
N SER A 426 38.31 -52.19 26.27
CA SER A 426 39.18 -52.53 27.40
C SER A 426 40.60 -52.92 26.98
N SER A 427 41.57 -52.85 27.91
CA SER A 427 42.82 -53.61 27.81
C SER A 427 42.80 -54.80 28.78
N ALA A 428 42.53 -56.02 28.30
CA ALA A 428 42.88 -57.29 28.98
C ALA A 428 42.63 -58.53 28.08
N SER A 429 43.29 -59.63 28.42
CA SER A 429 43.45 -60.91 27.70
C SER A 429 42.22 -61.46 26.97
N ASP A 430 42.43 -61.98 25.75
CA ASP A 430 41.42 -62.60 24.89
C ASP A 430 40.50 -63.63 25.58
N GLN A 431 39.23 -63.71 25.17
CA GLN A 431 38.29 -64.71 25.66
C GLN A 431 38.24 -65.93 24.75
N VAL A 432 38.50 -67.12 25.30
CA VAL A 432 38.42 -68.40 24.58
C VAL A 432 37.00 -68.98 24.71
N VAL A 433 36.29 -69.08 23.59
CA VAL A 433 34.96 -69.68 23.48
C VAL A 433 35.13 -71.10 22.96
N THR A 434 34.97 -72.10 23.82
CA THR A 434 35.07 -73.52 23.43
C THR A 434 33.79 -74.03 22.77
N GLN A 435 33.89 -75.04 21.92
CA GLN A 435 32.74 -75.77 21.38
C GLN A 435 31.99 -76.45 22.53
N ALA A 436 30.88 -75.87 22.95
CA ALA A 436 29.93 -76.50 23.86
C ALA A 436 28.56 -76.54 23.19
N ALA A 437 27.69 -77.45 23.64
CA ALA A 437 26.32 -77.59 23.13
C ALA A 437 25.45 -76.32 23.31
N GLY A 438 25.95 -75.28 23.98
CA GLY A 438 25.24 -74.03 24.28
C GLY A 438 26.10 -72.76 24.12
N PHE A 439 25.47 -71.62 24.34
CA PHE A 439 26.11 -70.31 24.32
C PHE A 439 26.85 -70.01 25.63
N THR A 440 27.99 -69.34 25.52
CA THR A 440 28.77 -68.82 26.64
C THR A 440 28.53 -67.32 26.75
N GLN A 441 28.25 -66.81 27.94
CA GLN A 441 28.09 -65.38 28.17
C GLN A 441 29.38 -64.63 27.83
N LEU A 442 29.29 -63.61 26.98
CA LEU A 442 30.41 -62.75 26.64
C LEU A 442 30.59 -61.76 27.79
N THR A 443 31.70 -61.87 28.52
CA THR A 443 32.02 -60.92 29.59
C THR A 443 32.69 -59.70 28.95
N LEU A 444 32.14 -58.50 29.15
CA LEU A 444 32.70 -57.24 28.64
C LEU A 444 33.25 -56.46 29.83
N ASN A 445 34.53 -56.09 29.83
CA ASN A 445 35.10 -55.32 30.93
C ASN A 445 34.67 -53.84 30.79
N ALA A 446 34.38 -53.15 31.90
CA ALA A 446 34.24 -51.70 31.91
C ALA A 446 35.58 -51.04 32.20
N GLU A 447 36.12 -50.35 31.20
CA GLU A 447 36.89 -49.14 31.45
C GLU A 447 36.25 -48.03 30.62
N GLN A 448 35.85 -46.96 31.30
CA GLN A 448 35.08 -45.81 30.78
C GLN A 448 33.62 -46.06 30.38
N ALA A 449 32.86 -46.79 31.21
CA ALA A 449 31.44 -46.49 31.28
C ALA A 449 31.30 -45.08 31.89
N ASP A 450 30.94 -44.08 31.11
CA ASP A 450 30.33 -42.86 31.65
C ASP A 450 29.06 -43.31 32.40
N ALA A 451 29.24 -43.60 33.69
CA ALA A 451 28.29 -44.08 34.68
C ALA A 451 26.92 -44.48 34.11
N ILE A 452 26.88 -45.60 33.38
CA ILE A 452 25.61 -46.15 32.93
C ILE A 452 25.09 -46.99 34.10
N SER A 453 24.19 -46.42 34.90
CA SER A 453 23.71 -47.03 36.16
C SER A 453 23.01 -48.38 35.97
N ASN A 454 22.76 -48.79 34.74
CA ASN A 454 22.05 -50.01 34.38
C ASN A 454 22.92 -51.02 33.59
N PHE A 455 24.25 -50.88 33.54
CA PHE A 455 25.17 -51.91 33.03
C PHE A 455 26.09 -52.41 34.14
N ASP A 456 26.08 -53.70 34.42
CA ASP A 456 27.01 -54.37 35.32
C ASP A 456 28.18 -54.95 34.51
N PRO A 457 29.38 -54.38 34.62
CA PRO A 457 30.54 -54.83 33.86
C PRO A 457 31.19 -56.10 34.39
N THR A 458 30.86 -56.51 35.61
CA THR A 458 31.38 -57.78 36.15
C THR A 458 30.65 -58.96 35.54
N THR A 459 29.37 -58.78 35.24
CA THR A 459 28.53 -59.80 34.61
C THR A 459 28.34 -59.57 33.11
N GLY A 460 28.53 -58.35 32.60
CA GLY A 460 28.16 -57.98 31.22
C GLY A 460 26.64 -57.89 31.01
N ILE A 461 25.87 -57.79 32.10
CA ILE A 461 24.41 -57.68 32.08
C ILE A 461 24.03 -56.21 32.06
N PHE A 462 23.04 -55.84 31.26
CA PHE A 462 22.39 -54.55 31.35
C PHE A 462 20.89 -54.65 31.59
N THR A 463 20.34 -53.73 32.38
CA THR A 463 18.91 -53.58 32.62
C THR A 463 18.36 -52.55 31.63
N ALA A 464 17.36 -52.89 30.83
CA ALA A 464 16.76 -51.93 29.92
C ALA A 464 16.03 -50.82 30.70
N SER A 465 16.37 -49.56 30.41
CA SER A 465 15.71 -48.40 31.05
C SER A 465 14.38 -48.05 30.37
N TYR A 466 14.19 -48.43 29.11
CA TYR A 466 13.02 -48.09 28.31
C TYR A 466 12.49 -49.32 27.54
N THR A 467 11.17 -49.41 27.42
CA THR A 467 10.50 -50.36 26.54
C THR A 467 10.45 -49.78 25.13
N GLY A 468 10.86 -50.55 24.13
CA GLY A 468 10.81 -50.14 22.72
C GLY A 468 11.94 -50.68 21.88
N ALA A 469 11.99 -50.25 20.62
CA ALA A 469 13.02 -50.66 19.68
C ALA A 469 14.37 -50.03 20.06
N HIS A 470 15.42 -50.84 20.04
CA HIS A 470 16.79 -50.44 20.28
C HIS A 470 17.67 -51.03 19.18
N LEU A 471 18.53 -50.20 18.60
CA LEU A 471 19.63 -50.64 17.76
C LEU A 471 20.79 -51.07 18.66
N ILE A 472 21.16 -52.34 18.56
CA ILE A 472 22.32 -52.90 19.21
C ILE A 472 23.41 -53.07 18.16
N THR A 473 24.62 -52.65 18.50
CA THR A 473 25.81 -52.84 17.66
C THR A 473 26.93 -53.42 18.50
N LEU A 474 27.56 -54.48 17.99
CA LEU A 474 28.65 -55.22 18.61
C LEU A 474 29.79 -55.39 17.59
N PRO A 475 30.75 -54.46 17.57
CA PRO A 475 32.01 -54.69 16.90
C PRO A 475 32.82 -55.74 17.66
N TYR A 476 33.43 -56.68 16.95
CA TYR A 476 34.22 -57.76 17.50
C TYR A 476 35.39 -58.13 16.58
N ARG A 477 36.43 -58.75 17.15
CA ARG A 477 37.57 -59.27 16.40
C ARG A 477 37.93 -60.68 16.89
N VAL A 478 38.27 -61.58 15.96
CA VAL A 478 38.64 -62.96 16.26
C VAL A 478 40.15 -63.12 16.04
N THR A 479 40.87 -63.67 17.02
CA THR A 479 42.34 -63.81 16.99
C THR A 479 42.80 -65.23 16.62
N SER A 480 41.97 -66.25 16.85
CA SER A 480 42.23 -67.64 16.43
C SER A 480 40.97 -68.52 16.49
N GLY A 481 40.93 -69.62 15.72
CA GLY A 481 39.80 -70.56 15.69
C GLY A 481 38.85 -70.38 14.50
N GLY A 482 38.32 -71.49 13.98
CA GLY A 482 37.68 -71.61 12.67
C GLY A 482 36.33 -70.89 12.44
N ASN A 483 35.81 -71.10 11.24
CA ASN A 483 35.10 -70.11 10.42
C ASN A 483 33.64 -69.75 10.81
N SER A 484 33.12 -70.11 11.99
CA SER A 484 31.76 -69.69 12.36
C SER A 484 31.48 -69.52 13.86
N ILE A 485 30.96 -68.34 14.21
CA ILE A 485 30.47 -67.98 15.55
C ILE A 485 29.04 -67.46 15.46
N SER A 486 28.25 -67.70 16.51
CA SER A 486 26.94 -67.07 16.67
C SER A 486 26.95 -66.15 17.88
N PHE A 487 26.46 -64.93 17.69
CA PHE A 487 26.12 -64.03 18.78
C PHE A 487 24.62 -64.00 18.97
N GLU A 488 24.21 -63.86 20.22
CA GLU A 488 22.82 -63.79 20.62
C GLU A 488 22.66 -62.75 21.73
N LEU A 489 21.66 -61.89 21.58
CA LEU A 489 21.15 -61.12 22.71
C LEU A 489 20.18 -62.00 23.51
N PHE A 490 20.51 -62.18 24.78
CA PHE A 490 19.73 -63.03 25.67
C PHE A 490 19.08 -62.19 26.77
N ASN A 491 17.77 -62.35 26.95
CA ASN A 491 17.05 -61.81 28.09
C ASN A 491 17.23 -62.77 29.27
N SER A 492 18.04 -62.37 30.25
CA SER A 492 18.35 -63.18 31.43
C SER A 492 17.23 -63.22 32.45
N THR A 493 16.28 -62.27 32.39
CA THR A 493 15.12 -62.25 33.28
C THR A 493 14.10 -63.31 32.89
N ASP A 494 13.85 -63.46 31.59
CA ASP A 494 12.83 -64.37 31.06
C ASP A 494 13.42 -65.64 30.43
N SER A 495 14.75 -65.77 30.44
CA SER A 495 15.48 -66.88 29.80
C SER A 495 15.17 -67.07 28.31
N THR A 496 14.92 -65.97 27.58
CA THR A 496 14.50 -65.99 26.17
C THR A 496 15.55 -65.38 25.24
N SER A 497 15.70 -66.01 24.07
CA SER A 497 16.45 -65.45 22.93
C SER A 497 15.73 -64.24 22.36
N GLN A 498 16.45 -63.14 22.13
CA GLN A 498 15.93 -61.96 21.44
C GLN A 498 16.42 -61.88 19.98
N GLY A 499 17.05 -62.95 19.49
CA GLY A 499 17.61 -63.06 18.15
C GLY A 499 19.03 -63.63 18.16
N THR A 500 19.28 -64.60 17.28
CA THR A 500 20.61 -65.20 17.06
C THR A 500 21.06 -64.84 15.64
N ILE A 501 22.29 -64.36 15.47
CA ILE A 501 22.91 -64.26 14.14
C ILE A 501 24.14 -65.16 14.09
N THR A 502 24.12 -66.07 13.12
CA THR A 502 25.23 -66.96 12.80
C THR A 502 26.11 -66.28 11.75
N ILE A 503 27.38 -66.11 12.08
CA ILE A 503 28.38 -65.53 11.18
C ILE A 503 29.20 -66.69 10.63
N THR A 504 29.21 -66.86 9.31
CA THR A 504 29.81 -68.00 8.62
C THR A 504 31.09 -67.59 7.87
N ASN A 505 31.98 -66.79 8.48
CA ASN A 505 33.39 -66.70 8.07
C ASN A 505 34.26 -65.88 9.05
N ALA A 506 34.54 -66.39 10.24
CA ALA A 506 35.38 -65.71 11.24
C ALA A 506 36.90 -65.73 10.93
N SER A 507 37.31 -66.08 9.70
CA SER A 507 38.68 -66.50 9.36
C SER A 507 39.69 -65.37 9.08
N ASN A 508 39.37 -64.12 9.39
CA ASN A 508 40.27 -62.99 9.19
C ASN A 508 40.49 -62.23 10.50
N THR A 509 41.73 -61.79 10.71
CA THR A 509 42.20 -60.92 11.80
C THR A 509 41.58 -59.50 11.77
N ASN A 510 40.48 -59.32 11.03
CA ASN A 510 39.79 -58.05 10.79
C ASN A 510 38.67 -57.83 11.83
N SER A 511 38.43 -56.56 12.16
CA SER A 511 37.28 -56.14 12.96
C SER A 511 35.99 -56.33 12.15
N ASN A 512 35.00 -57.00 12.74
CA ASN A 512 33.67 -57.23 12.19
C ASN A 512 32.63 -56.54 13.07
N THR A 513 31.45 -56.24 12.54
CA THR A 513 30.37 -55.56 13.28
C THR A 513 29.06 -56.33 13.15
N TYR A 514 28.47 -56.68 14.28
CA TYR A 514 27.09 -57.14 14.38
C TYR A 514 26.18 -55.96 14.68
N SER A 515 25.06 -55.80 13.95
CA SER A 515 24.02 -54.84 14.31
C SER A 515 22.65 -55.49 14.20
N THR A 516 21.77 -55.25 15.17
CA THR A 516 20.37 -55.70 15.12
C THR A 516 19.44 -54.70 15.79
N VAL A 517 18.18 -54.70 15.39
CA VAL A 517 17.12 -54.00 16.13
C VAL A 517 16.39 -55.01 17.01
N VAL A 518 16.27 -54.71 18.29
CA VAL A 518 15.53 -55.54 19.26
C VAL A 518 14.54 -54.69 20.03
N ASN A 519 13.42 -55.29 20.42
CA ASN A 519 12.50 -54.65 21.36
C ASN A 519 12.88 -55.05 22.78
N LEU A 520 13.34 -54.07 23.55
CA LEU A 520 13.62 -54.24 24.96
C LEU A 520 12.39 -53.90 25.80
N ILE A 521 12.34 -54.43 27.02
CA ILE A 521 11.27 -54.17 27.98
C ILE A 521 11.92 -53.58 29.22
N THR A 522 11.45 -52.41 29.68
CA THR A 522 11.97 -51.74 30.88
C THR A 522 12.08 -52.69 32.07
N GLY A 523 13.20 -52.64 32.79
CA GLY A 523 13.47 -53.43 33.99
C GLY A 523 13.93 -54.87 33.72
N LYS A 524 13.93 -55.33 32.46
CA LYS A 524 14.48 -56.64 32.09
C LYS A 524 15.99 -56.56 31.90
N ASN A 525 16.66 -57.63 32.29
CA ASN A 525 18.10 -57.80 32.19
C ASN A 525 18.47 -58.56 30.92
N TYR A 526 19.49 -58.08 30.22
CA TYR A 526 19.96 -58.60 28.95
C TYR A 526 21.48 -58.70 28.92
N PHE A 527 22.02 -59.64 28.15
CA PHE A 527 23.46 -59.73 27.88
C PHE A 527 23.72 -60.38 26.52
N ILE A 528 24.94 -60.22 26.02
CA ILE A 528 25.39 -60.89 24.79
C ILE A 528 26.02 -62.23 25.17
N ARG A 529 25.64 -63.28 24.46
CA ARG A 529 26.28 -64.59 24.56
C ARG A 529 26.75 -65.08 23.20
N VAL A 530 27.80 -65.89 23.20
CA VAL A 530 28.53 -66.32 22.02
C VAL A 530 28.72 -67.82 22.01
N ARG A 531 28.69 -68.42 20.81
CA ARG A 531 28.96 -69.85 20.61
C ARG A 531 29.87 -70.06 19.42
N ALA A 532 30.86 -70.94 19.55
CA ALA A 532 31.60 -71.49 18.43
C ALA A 532 30.75 -72.56 17.72
N ASN A 533 30.43 -72.37 16.44
CA ASN A 533 29.51 -73.26 15.73
C ASN A 533 30.21 -74.47 15.12
N THR A 534 31.45 -74.32 14.65
CA THR A 534 32.15 -75.35 13.86
C THR A 534 33.57 -75.67 14.35
N ALA A 535 34.19 -74.83 15.17
CA ALA A 535 35.55 -75.01 15.67
C ALA A 535 35.57 -75.46 17.15
N ALA A 536 36.60 -76.22 17.55
CA ALA A 536 36.79 -76.69 18.94
C ALA A 536 36.93 -75.55 19.94
N SER A 537 37.50 -74.42 19.52
CA SER A 537 37.44 -73.14 20.21
C SER A 537 37.61 -71.97 19.24
N VAL A 538 37.09 -70.79 19.62
CA VAL A 538 37.28 -69.50 18.95
C VAL A 538 37.71 -68.49 20.00
N THR A 539 38.75 -67.72 19.70
CA THR A 539 39.32 -66.71 20.59
C THR A 539 38.91 -65.32 20.12
N ILE A 540 38.22 -64.57 20.98
CA ILE A 540 37.73 -63.21 20.70
C ILE A 540 38.66 -62.19 21.37
N ASP A 541 39.14 -61.25 20.57
CA ASP A 541 39.93 -60.09 21.01
C ASP A 541 39.05 -59.18 21.87
N ARG A 542 39.28 -59.18 23.19
CA ARG A 542 38.51 -58.33 24.11
C ARG A 542 38.91 -56.86 24.04
N ALA A 543 40.09 -56.56 23.48
CA ALA A 543 40.57 -55.19 23.32
C ALA A 543 40.06 -54.51 22.04
N ASN A 544 39.33 -55.23 21.20
CA ASN A 544 38.69 -54.70 20.01
C ASN A 544 37.22 -55.14 19.89
N THR A 545 36.64 -55.63 20.99
CA THR A 545 35.23 -56.03 21.06
C THR A 545 34.50 -55.12 22.03
N TYR A 546 33.49 -54.40 21.53
CA TYR A 546 32.70 -53.48 22.34
C TYR A 546 31.22 -53.56 22.01
N PHE A 547 30.39 -53.05 22.91
CA PHE A 547 28.94 -53.05 22.80
C PHE A 547 28.41 -51.61 22.83
N SER A 548 27.49 -51.30 21.92
CA SER A 548 26.75 -50.03 21.93
C SER A 548 25.27 -50.27 21.70
N MET A 549 24.44 -49.42 22.30
CA MET A 549 23.00 -49.50 22.19
C MET A 549 22.39 -48.11 22.07
N ILE A 550 21.49 -47.94 21.11
CA ILE A 550 20.77 -46.70 20.87
C ILE A 550 19.28 -47.01 20.87
N GLN A 551 18.49 -46.29 21.65
CA GLN A 551 17.02 -46.35 21.56
C GLN A 551 16.57 -45.71 20.24
N LEU A 552 15.71 -46.40 19.49
CA LEU A 552 15.16 -45.94 18.20
C LEU A 552 13.89 -45.11 18.37
#